data_AF-A0A1H0W209-F1
#
_entry.id   AF-A0A1H0W209-F1
#
_cell.length_a   1.000
_cell.length_b   1.000
_cell.length_c   1.000
_cell.angle_alpha   90.00
_cell.angle_beta   90.00
_cell.angle_gamma   90.00
#
_symmetry.space_group_name_H-M   'P 1'
#
loop_
_entity.id
_entity.type
_entity.pdbx_description
1 polymer ?
#
loop_
_entity_poly.entity_id
_entity_poly.type
_entity_poly.pdbx_seq_one_letter_code
_entity_poly.pdbx_strand_id
1 'polypeptide(L)'
;MVEYRAPTHVPDQPTAAHAALVRRSCTPPLGHHLRTAVDKVLLELSATAEPDRVNPRHLDDLLVAGLAWAAATGDTCRIQPAVQAVRAAREKLARTDVAGARSALREARDCLGRPPDERAVPVAHRFPPMVAVSAREEER
;
A
#
# COMPACT_ATOMS: atom_id res chain seq x y z
N MET A 1 35.45 -58.14 -19.66
CA MET A 1 36.43 -57.04 -19.54
C MET A 1 36.04 -55.99 -20.57
N VAL A 2 35.63 -54.76 -20.29
CA VAL A 2 35.54 -53.93 -19.07
C VAL A 2 34.31 -53.03 -19.32
N GLU A 3 33.30 -53.05 -18.44
CA GLU A 3 32.16 -52.13 -18.53
C GLU A 3 32.54 -50.77 -17.94
N TYR A 4 32.46 -49.73 -18.77
CA TYR A 4 32.64 -48.34 -18.36
C TYR A 4 31.30 -47.80 -17.85
N ARG A 5 31.09 -47.80 -16.52
CA ARG A 5 29.92 -47.16 -15.90
C ARG A 5 30.10 -45.64 -15.87
N ALA A 6 29.30 -44.92 -16.65
CA ALA A 6 29.21 -43.47 -16.58
C ALA A 6 28.60 -43.02 -15.23
N PRO A 7 29.05 -41.89 -14.66
CA PRO A 7 28.49 -41.35 -13.44
C PRO A 7 27.12 -40.73 -13.72
N THR A 8 26.10 -41.15 -12.96
CA THR A 8 24.81 -40.48 -12.87
C THR A 8 25.03 -39.05 -12.36
N HIS A 9 25.05 -38.08 -13.28
CA HIS A 9 24.96 -36.66 -12.97
C HIS A 9 23.58 -36.40 -12.36
N VAL A 10 23.57 -36.19 -11.05
CA VAL A 10 22.38 -35.74 -10.31
C VAL A 10 22.10 -34.31 -10.76
N PRO A 11 20.92 -33.98 -11.32
CA PRO A 11 20.62 -32.60 -11.60
C PRO A 11 20.41 -31.86 -10.27
N ASP A 12 21.18 -30.78 -10.16
CA ASP A 12 21.09 -29.64 -9.27
C ASP A 12 19.68 -29.44 -8.68
N GLN A 13 19.45 -29.95 -7.47
CA GLN A 13 18.29 -29.53 -6.69
C GLN A 13 18.49 -28.06 -6.37
N PRO A 14 17.56 -27.15 -6.72
CA PRO A 14 17.67 -25.76 -6.34
C PRO A 14 17.74 -25.74 -4.80
N THR A 15 18.89 -25.32 -4.29
CA THR A 15 19.18 -25.30 -2.85
C THR A 15 18.04 -24.64 -2.10
N ALA A 16 17.62 -25.23 -0.97
CA ALA A 16 16.58 -24.69 -0.08
C ALA A 16 16.81 -23.21 0.30
N ALA A 17 18.03 -22.71 0.14
CA ALA A 17 18.41 -21.30 0.22
C ALA A 17 17.68 -20.40 -0.80
N HIS A 18 17.53 -20.83 -2.05
CA HIS A 18 16.78 -20.08 -3.08
C HIS A 18 15.28 -20.05 -2.77
N ALA A 19 14.72 -21.15 -2.29
CA ALA A 19 13.32 -21.21 -1.83
C ALA A 19 13.09 -20.34 -0.58
N ALA A 20 14.07 -20.21 0.30
CA ALA A 20 14.00 -19.33 1.48
C ALA A 20 14.10 -17.84 1.12
N LEU A 21 14.83 -17.48 0.06
CA LEU A 21 14.93 -16.11 -0.46
C LEU A 21 13.63 -15.66 -1.14
N VAL A 22 12.96 -16.53 -1.90
CA VAL A 22 11.68 -16.21 -2.54
C VAL A 22 10.55 -16.02 -1.52
N ARG A 23 10.61 -16.69 -0.36
CA ARG A 23 9.64 -16.51 0.74
C ARG A 23 9.74 -15.18 1.50
N ARG A 24 10.76 -14.36 1.24
CA ARG A 24 11.06 -13.15 2.04
C ARG A 24 10.68 -11.83 1.39
N SER A 25 10.17 -11.84 0.16
CA SER A 25 9.83 -10.62 -0.57
C SER A 25 8.33 -10.33 -0.55
N CYS A 26 7.64 -10.63 0.55
CA CYS A 26 6.29 -10.14 0.76
C CYS A 26 6.37 -8.71 1.31
N THR A 27 6.72 -7.76 0.45
CA THR A 27 6.50 -6.36 0.78
C THR A 27 5.01 -6.21 1.04
N PRO A 28 4.59 -5.78 2.24
CA PRO A 28 3.18 -5.63 2.54
C PRO A 28 2.54 -4.68 1.53
N PRO A 29 1.26 -4.90 1.17
CA PRO A 29 0.59 -4.05 0.21
C PRO A 29 0.61 -2.59 0.66
N LEU A 30 0.55 -1.67 -0.31
CA LEU A 30 0.53 -0.24 -0.09
C LEU A 30 -0.46 0.14 1.03
N GLY A 31 0.01 0.89 2.03
CA GLY A 31 -0.85 1.34 3.13
C GLY A 31 -1.36 0.23 4.07
N HIS A 32 -0.79 -0.98 4.03
CA HIS A 32 -1.17 -2.09 4.91
C HIS A 32 -1.16 -1.71 6.39
N HIS A 33 -0.11 -1.04 6.86
CA HIS A 33 0.02 -0.65 8.26
C HIS A 33 -1.05 0.37 8.68
N LEU A 34 -1.38 1.31 7.77
CA LEU A 34 -2.47 2.26 8.01
C LEU A 34 -3.82 1.54 8.06
N ARG A 35 -4.04 0.57 7.17
CA ARG A 35 -5.25 -0.26 7.17
C ARG A 35 -5.39 -1.06 8.46
N THR A 36 -4.33 -1.72 8.90
CA THR A 36 -4.32 -2.46 10.16
C THR A 36 -4.61 -1.56 11.36
N ALA A 37 -4.06 -0.34 11.38
CA ALA A 37 -4.36 0.63 12.42
C ALA A 37 -5.84 1.05 12.40
N VAL A 38 -6.38 1.38 11.23
CA VAL A 38 -7.80 1.75 11.05
C VAL A 38 -8.73 0.60 11.48
N ASP A 39 -8.43 -0.64 11.07
CA ASP A 39 -9.23 -1.81 11.42
C ASP A 39 -9.20 -2.10 12.93
N LYS A 40 -8.05 -1.94 13.59
CA LYS A 40 -7.93 -2.05 15.06
C LYS A 40 -8.77 -0.99 15.76
N VAL A 41 -8.69 0.26 15.34
CA VAL A 41 -9.46 1.36 15.94
C VAL A 41 -10.97 1.13 15.72
N LEU A 42 -11.38 0.71 14.52
CA LEU A 42 -12.78 0.36 14.25
C LEU A 42 -13.26 -0.81 15.12
N LEU A 43 -12.41 -1.80 15.39
CA LEU A 43 -12.72 -2.92 16.27
C LEU A 43 -12.86 -2.46 17.72
N GLU A 44 -11.92 -1.68 18.25
CA GLU A 44 -11.99 -1.15 19.63
C GLU A 44 -13.23 -0.25 19.82
N LEU A 45 -13.54 0.59 18.83
CA LEU A 45 -14.76 1.39 18.82
C LEU A 45 -16.03 0.54 18.77
N SER A 46 -15.99 -0.67 18.21
CA SER A 46 -17.17 -1.55 18.07
C SER A 46 -17.32 -2.51 19.26
N ALA A 47 -16.22 -2.91 19.90
CA ALA A 47 -16.19 -3.84 21.02
C ALA A 47 -16.64 -3.19 22.34
N THR A 48 -16.52 -1.86 22.43
CA THR A 48 -16.85 -1.14 23.65
C THR A 48 -18.32 -0.70 23.61
N ALA A 49 -19.18 -1.38 24.37
CA ALA A 49 -20.58 -0.99 24.54
C ALA A 49 -20.74 0.38 25.22
N GLU A 50 -19.72 0.78 26.00
CA GLU A 50 -19.65 2.05 26.73
C GLU A 50 -18.60 2.97 26.09
N PRO A 51 -19.01 4.06 25.40
CA PRO A 51 -18.07 4.98 24.74
C PRO A 51 -17.09 5.66 25.72
N ASP A 52 -17.42 5.74 27.01
CA ASP A 52 -16.57 6.31 28.08
C ASP A 52 -15.34 5.46 28.43
N ARG A 53 -15.33 4.16 28.09
CA ARG A 53 -14.17 3.29 28.36
C ARG A 53 -13.13 3.34 27.25
N VAL A 54 -13.44 3.97 26.12
CA VAL A 54 -12.51 4.12 25.02
C VAL A 54 -11.57 5.26 25.34
N ASN A 55 -10.27 4.98 25.48
CA ASN A 55 -9.27 6.02 25.67
C ASN A 55 -8.96 6.68 24.31
N PRO A 56 -9.40 7.92 24.05
CA PRO A 56 -9.23 8.57 22.75
C PRO A 56 -7.75 8.79 22.40
N ARG A 57 -6.86 8.93 23.40
CA ARG A 57 -5.42 9.06 23.17
C ARG A 57 -4.80 7.78 22.63
N HIS A 58 -5.18 6.62 23.18
CA HIS A 58 -4.73 5.32 22.70
C HIS A 58 -5.16 5.08 21.24
N LEU A 59 -6.40 5.45 20.89
CA LEU A 59 -6.86 5.38 19.50
C LEU A 59 -6.07 6.33 18.58
N ASP A 60 -5.77 7.56 19.04
CA ASP A 60 -4.95 8.50 18.28
C ASP A 60 -3.54 7.96 18.04
N ASP A 61 -2.91 7.39 19.07
CA ASP A 61 -1.56 6.81 19.00
C ASP A 61 -1.49 5.68 17.97
N LEU A 62 -2.51 4.82 17.90
CA LEU A 62 -2.60 3.77 16.88
C LEU A 62 -2.67 4.36 15.45
N LEU A 63 -3.47 5.40 15.25
CA LEU A 63 -3.59 6.07 13.95
C LEU A 63 -2.29 6.80 13.58
N VAL A 64 -1.64 7.45 14.55
CA VAL A 64 -0.36 8.13 14.37
C VAL A 64 0.73 7.13 14.00
N ALA A 65 0.80 5.97 14.65
CA ALA A 65 1.77 4.94 14.33
C ALA A 65 1.60 4.43 12.89
N GLY A 66 0.36 4.20 12.45
CA GLY A 66 0.06 3.81 11.07
C GLY A 66 0.44 4.89 10.04
N LEU A 67 0.16 6.15 10.35
CA LEU A 67 0.55 7.30 9.51
C LEU A 67 2.07 7.47 9.45
N ALA A 68 2.76 7.32 10.57
CA ALA A 68 4.22 7.43 10.64
C ALA A 68 4.89 6.35 9.79
N TRP A 69 4.35 5.13 9.81
CA TRP A 69 4.84 4.06 8.93
C TRP A 69 4.61 4.39 7.46
N ALA A 70 3.39 4.82 7.10
CA ALA A 70 3.09 5.21 5.72
C ALA A 70 3.95 6.39 5.23
N ALA A 71 4.33 7.30 6.12
CA ALA A 71 5.24 8.40 5.81
C ALA A 71 6.68 7.88 5.62
N ALA A 72 7.13 6.96 6.48
CA ALA A 72 8.46 6.35 6.38
C ALA A 72 8.64 5.52 5.10
N THR A 73 7.59 4.90 4.59
CA THR A 73 7.61 4.16 3.31
C THR A 73 7.35 5.03 2.09
N GLY A 74 6.99 6.31 2.28
CA GLY A 74 6.60 7.20 1.19
C GLY A 74 5.24 6.88 0.56
N ASP A 75 4.44 6.01 1.19
CA ASP A 75 3.12 5.62 0.70
C ASP A 75 2.11 6.78 0.77
N THR A 76 2.35 7.77 1.65
CA THR A 76 1.42 8.89 1.90
C THR A 76 0.92 9.60 0.64
N CYS A 77 1.75 9.69 -0.40
CA CYS A 77 1.37 10.32 -1.67
C CYS A 77 0.40 9.45 -2.48
N ARG A 78 0.53 8.12 -2.40
CA ARG A 78 -0.29 7.15 -3.13
C ARG A 78 -1.60 6.82 -2.42
N ILE A 79 -1.65 6.99 -1.09
CA ILE A 79 -2.86 6.82 -0.27
C ILE A 79 -3.38 8.15 0.30
N GLN A 80 -3.13 9.27 -0.37
CA GLN A 80 -3.47 10.60 0.12
C GLN A 80 -4.95 10.75 0.56
N PRO A 81 -5.96 10.24 -0.19
CA PRO A 81 -7.35 10.30 0.25
C PRO A 81 -7.59 9.58 1.60
N ALA A 82 -6.98 8.41 1.79
CA ALA A 82 -7.06 7.68 3.06
C ALA A 82 -6.37 8.44 4.20
N VAL A 83 -5.21 9.07 3.93
CA VAL A 83 -4.51 9.89 4.93
C VAL A 83 -5.36 11.08 5.38
N GLN A 84 -6.07 11.74 4.46
CA GLN A 84 -6.98 12.83 4.80
C GLN A 84 -8.17 12.36 5.65
N ALA A 85 -8.79 11.24 5.28
CA ALA A 85 -9.88 10.65 6.05
C ALA A 85 -9.43 10.25 7.47
N VAL A 86 -8.21 9.71 7.64
CA VAL A 86 -7.64 9.42 8.97
C VAL A 86 -7.39 10.71 9.77
N ARG A 87 -6.90 11.78 9.15
CA ARG A 87 -6.74 13.08 9.84
C ARG A 87 -8.08 13.64 10.31
N ALA A 88 -9.12 13.57 9.47
CA ALA A 88 -10.46 13.96 9.86
C ALA A 88 -10.99 13.10 11.03
N ALA A 89 -10.75 11.79 11.00
CA ALA A 89 -11.12 10.91 12.12
C ALA A 89 -10.43 11.31 13.44
N ARG A 90 -9.14 11.67 13.40
CA ARG A 90 -8.39 12.14 14.58
C ARG A 90 -8.97 13.44 15.14
N GLU A 91 -9.33 14.39 14.28
CA GLU A 91 -10.01 15.63 14.70
C GLU A 91 -11.36 15.35 15.38
N LYS A 92 -12.10 14.36 14.87
CA LYS A 92 -13.37 13.93 15.46
C LYS A 92 -13.18 13.23 16.81
N LEU A 93 -12.17 12.37 16.95
CA LEU A 93 -11.78 11.76 18.23
C LEU A 93 -11.38 12.82 19.27
N ALA A 94 -10.63 13.85 18.86
CA ALA A 94 -10.25 14.96 19.75
C ALA A 94 -11.46 15.76 20.25
N ARG A 95 -12.57 15.79 19.48
CA ARG A 95 -13.85 16.39 19.87
C ARG A 95 -14.81 15.42 20.54
N THR A 96 -14.35 14.22 20.92
CA THR A 96 -15.18 13.13 21.47
C THR A 96 -16.36 12.72 20.57
N ASP A 97 -16.32 13.04 19.28
CA ASP A 97 -17.32 12.65 18.29
C ASP A 97 -17.03 11.23 17.77
N VAL A 98 -17.41 10.23 18.56
CA VAL A 98 -17.18 8.80 18.28
C VAL A 98 -17.88 8.35 17.00
N ALA A 99 -19.10 8.85 16.75
CA ALA A 99 -19.86 8.50 15.55
C ALA A 99 -19.20 9.08 14.29
N GLY A 100 -18.82 10.35 14.33
CA GLY A 100 -18.09 11.01 13.24
C GLY A 100 -16.74 10.37 12.97
N ALA A 101 -15.99 10.00 14.02
CA ALA A 101 -14.73 9.28 13.90
C ALA A 101 -14.90 7.91 13.23
N ARG A 102 -15.93 7.15 13.62
CA ARG A 102 -16.21 5.83 13.01
C ARG A 102 -16.56 5.96 11.53
N SER A 103 -17.35 6.96 11.14
CA SER A 103 -17.68 7.22 9.73
C SER A 103 -16.44 7.57 8.90
N ALA A 104 -15.61 8.49 9.40
CA ALA A 104 -14.37 8.88 8.72
C ALA A 104 -13.37 7.71 8.60
N LEU A 105 -13.29 6.84 9.61
CA LEU A 105 -12.44 5.63 9.56
C LEU A 105 -12.96 4.59 8.57
N ARG A 106 -14.27 4.46 8.39
CA ARG A 106 -14.85 3.61 7.34
C ARG A 106 -14.49 4.12 5.95
N GLU A 107 -14.61 5.43 5.72
CA GLU A 107 -14.19 6.06 4.48
C GLU A 107 -12.69 5.84 4.21
N ALA A 108 -11.84 6.02 5.22
CA ALA A 108 -10.41 5.72 5.12
C ALA A 108 -10.16 4.26 4.71
N ARG A 109 -10.88 3.32 5.32
CA ARG A 109 -10.79 1.89 4.99
C ARG A 109 -11.21 1.60 3.55
N ASP A 110 -12.26 2.26 3.07
CA ASP A 110 -12.74 2.10 1.69
C ASP A 110 -11.70 2.65 0.68
N CYS A 111 -11.07 3.79 0.98
CA CYS A 111 -9.97 4.32 0.19
C CYS A 111 -8.73 3.39 0.17
N LEU A 112 -8.47 2.66 1.26
CA LEU A 112 -7.40 1.65 1.36
C LEU A 112 -7.81 0.28 0.78
N GLY A 113 -9.11 0.06 0.55
CA GLY A 113 -9.69 -1.16 -0.01
C GLY A 113 -9.74 -1.18 -1.53
N ARG A 114 -9.70 -0.01 -2.16
CA ARG A 114 -9.54 0.10 -3.60
C ARG A 114 -8.07 -0.16 -3.94
N PRO A 115 -7.73 -1.20 -4.72
CA PRO A 115 -6.40 -1.21 -5.33
C PRO A 115 -6.26 0.11 -6.11
N PRO A 116 -5.09 0.80 -6.07
CA PRO A 116 -4.87 1.93 -6.94
C PRO A 116 -5.17 1.43 -8.35
N ASP A 117 -6.13 2.06 -9.01
CA ASP A 117 -6.55 1.67 -10.35
C ASP A 117 -5.31 1.80 -11.25
N GLU A 118 -4.67 0.68 -11.58
CA GLU A 118 -3.48 0.64 -12.44
C GLU A 118 -3.78 1.14 -13.86
N ARG A 119 -5.05 1.47 -14.19
CA ARG A 119 -5.46 2.08 -15.45
C ARG A 119 -5.58 3.61 -15.38
N ALA A 120 -5.32 4.23 -14.24
CA ALA A 120 -5.30 5.68 -14.08
C ALA A 120 -3.90 6.31 -14.23
N VAL A 121 -2.97 5.62 -14.89
CA VAL A 121 -1.81 6.30 -15.49
C VAL A 121 -2.28 6.81 -16.85
N PRO A 122 -2.51 8.13 -17.06
CA PRO A 122 -2.53 8.63 -18.42
C PRO A 122 -1.17 8.26 -19.03
N VAL A 123 -1.19 7.52 -20.14
CA VAL A 123 -0.01 7.13 -20.90
C VAL A 123 0.58 8.36 -21.59
N ALA A 124 1.01 9.35 -20.79
CA ALA A 124 1.53 10.61 -21.25
C ALA A 124 3.05 10.54 -21.45
N HIS A 125 3.59 9.42 -21.93
CA HIS A 125 4.95 9.33 -22.46
C HIS A 125 5.04 8.31 -23.60
N ARG A 126 4.25 8.52 -24.66
CA ARG A 126 4.65 8.07 -25.99
C ARG A 126 5.27 9.28 -26.68
N PHE A 127 6.60 9.28 -26.74
CA PHE A 127 7.43 10.21 -27.49
C PHE A 127 6.73 10.70 -28.78
N PRO A 128 6.73 12.01 -29.09
CA PRO A 128 6.41 12.42 -30.45
C PRO A 128 7.49 11.84 -31.38
N PRO A 129 7.17 11.19 -32.51
CA PRO A 129 8.17 11.01 -33.54
C PRO A 129 8.60 12.41 -33.97
N MET A 130 9.90 12.69 -33.84
CA MET A 130 10.53 13.79 -34.56
C MET A 130 10.24 13.55 -36.04
N VAL A 131 9.24 14.25 -36.59
CA VAL A 131 9.10 14.37 -38.03
C VAL A 131 10.27 15.26 -38.45
N ALA A 132 11.21 14.62 -39.14
CA ALA A 132 12.41 15.21 -39.66
C ALA A 132 12.09 16.50 -40.43
N VAL A 133 12.83 17.54 -40.10
CA VAL A 133 13.08 18.66 -41.00
C VAL A 133 13.66 18.07 -42.29
N SER A 134 12.86 18.09 -43.35
CA SER A 134 13.35 17.99 -44.71
C SER A 134 12.88 19.24 -45.44
N ALA A 135 13.81 20.18 -45.55
CA ALA A 135 13.80 21.20 -46.58
C ALA A 135 13.70 20.55 -47.97
N ARG A 136 12.92 21.18 -48.85
CA ARG A 136 13.05 21.27 -50.32
C ARG A 136 11.83 22.10 -50.80
N GLU A 137 11.96 23.40 -51.05
CA GLU A 137 12.57 24.03 -52.24
C GLU A 137 11.65 23.92 -53.47
N GLU A 138 11.37 25.08 -54.08
CA GLU A 138 10.80 25.36 -55.42
C GLU A 138 9.28 25.15 -55.63
N GLU A 139 8.45 26.21 -55.73
CA GLU A 139 8.21 27.15 -56.87
C GLU A 139 7.36 26.57 -58.01
N ARG A 140 6.05 26.89 -58.02
CA ARG A 140 5.38 27.65 -59.10
C ARG A 140 3.93 27.98 -58.79
#